data_AF-A0A7L4PP60-F1
#
_entry.id   AF-A0A7L4PP60-F1
#
_cell.length_a   1.000
_cell.length_b   1.000
_cell.length_c   1.000
_cell.angle_alpha   90.00
_cell.angle_beta   90.00
_cell.angle_gamma   90.00
#
_symmetry.space_group_name_H-M   'P 1'
#
loop_
_entity.id
_entity.type
_entity.pdbx_description
1 polymer ?
#
loop_
_entity_poly.entity_id
_entity_poly.type
_entity_poly.pdbx_seq_one_letter_code
_entity_poly.pdbx_strand_id
1 'polypeptide(L)'
;FQSLGFIFYVLGLIIAGGIPLFDVQARNSLDPFFTMVSHLFPMGSILLISYVGLTNKYSFQKARFISIFFTFISLFLMALLGYRTQVIFVLLGALISGSMVKIWKKSELLIIALGAFISLFALTMARDIVLGVNISLFDSLRTRISLTTDVMDILSNMGGAFGLTNGAIHIASHPYLARLMPGVAYSPRRMIAVLVGERSVSVTSSIFGPLVIDFGIIGVIVGMAFLGFFLSNLYKKAESTKGERKIILVGLYSMVLSYTLIGIETGIVDLEVLLLFMISLSYLLFIINRKII
;
A
#
# COMPACT_ATOMS: atom_id res chain seq x y z
N PHE A 1 7.27 14.72 5.65
CA PHE A 1 6.82 13.32 5.57
C PHE A 1 7.28 12.50 6.77
N GLN A 2 8.57 12.27 6.98
CA GLN A 2 9.04 11.41 8.09
C GLN A 2 8.79 11.95 9.50
N SER A 3 9.08 13.23 9.77
CA SER A 3 8.84 13.82 11.11
C SER A 3 7.36 13.78 11.50
N LEU A 4 6.49 14.16 10.57
CA LEU A 4 5.04 14.11 10.75
C LEU A 4 4.56 12.67 10.97
N GLY A 5 5.00 11.71 10.15
CA GLY A 5 4.64 10.30 10.32
C GLY A 5 5.10 9.73 11.66
N PHE A 6 6.27 10.12 12.15
CA PHE A 6 6.78 9.67 13.45
C PHE A 6 5.99 10.25 14.63
N ILE A 7 5.61 11.54 14.57
CA ILE A 7 4.79 12.16 15.62
C ILE A 7 3.46 11.43 15.74
N PHE A 8 2.79 11.16 14.62
CA PHE A 8 1.50 10.47 14.61
C PHE A 8 1.62 9.00 14.98
N TYR A 9 2.75 8.35 14.66
CA TYR A 9 3.06 7.01 15.17
C TYR A 9 3.11 6.98 16.70
N VAL A 10 3.84 7.93 17.32
CA VAL A 10 3.96 7.99 18.78
C VAL A 10 2.61 8.31 19.42
N LEU A 11 1.85 9.26 18.87
CA LEU A 11 0.49 9.57 19.34
C LEU A 11 -0.43 8.34 19.23
N GLY A 12 -0.34 7.58 18.14
CA GLY A 12 -1.10 6.34 17.96
C GLY A 12 -0.80 5.30 19.03
N LEU A 13 0.47 5.11 19.41
CA LEU A 13 0.85 4.19 20.49
C LEU A 13 0.35 4.66 21.87
N ILE A 14 0.39 5.97 22.13
CA ILE A 14 -0.10 6.55 23.39
C ILE A 14 -1.61 6.33 23.52
N ILE A 15 -2.36 6.53 22.44
CA ILE A 15 -3.82 6.34 22.39
C ILE A 15 -4.17 4.85 22.52
N ALA A 16 -3.40 3.97 21.89
CA ALA A 16 -3.61 2.52 21.95
C ALA A 16 -3.34 1.93 23.35
N GLY A 17 -2.54 2.61 24.18
CA GLY A 17 -2.21 2.19 25.55
C GLY A 17 -1.26 0.98 25.63
N GLY A 18 -0.68 0.56 24.51
CA GLY A 18 0.16 -0.64 24.40
C GLY A 18 0.77 -0.80 23.00
N ILE A 19 1.56 -1.87 22.82
CA ILE A 19 2.15 -2.21 21.51
C ILE A 19 1.17 -3.10 20.74
N PRO A 20 0.59 -2.64 19.60
CA PRO A 20 -0.44 -3.38 18.86
C PRO A 20 -0.03 -4.75 18.35
N LEU A 21 1.27 -5.01 18.22
CA LEU A 21 1.79 -6.33 17.84
C LEU A 21 1.55 -7.40 18.92
N PHE A 22 1.58 -7.02 20.21
CA PHE A 22 1.52 -7.95 21.33
C PHE A 22 0.16 -8.00 22.02
N ASP A 23 -0.69 -6.99 21.79
CA ASP A 23 -2.03 -6.93 22.38
C ASP A 23 -3.10 -6.64 21.32
N VAL A 24 -4.07 -7.56 21.22
CA VAL A 24 -5.22 -7.47 20.30
C VAL A 24 -6.15 -6.33 20.70
N GLN A 25 -6.25 -6.01 22.00
CA GLN A 25 -7.07 -4.89 22.47
C GLN A 25 -6.46 -3.54 22.08
N ALA A 26 -5.16 -3.36 22.29
CA ALA A 26 -4.41 -2.19 21.82
C ALA A 26 -4.48 -2.01 20.29
N ARG A 27 -4.60 -3.11 19.53
CA ARG A 27 -4.79 -3.04 18.07
C ARG A 27 -6.18 -2.55 17.67
N ASN A 28 -7.21 -2.97 18.38
CA ASN A 28 -8.60 -2.59 18.10
C ASN A 28 -8.92 -1.17 18.56
N SER A 29 -8.14 -0.61 19.49
CA SER A 29 -8.26 0.78 19.97
C SER A 29 -7.48 1.79 19.12
N LEU A 30 -6.71 1.34 18.12
CA LEU A 30 -6.00 2.24 17.21
C LEU A 30 -6.99 3.10 16.42
N ASP A 31 -6.80 4.42 16.52
CA ASP A 31 -7.57 5.34 15.70
C ASP A 31 -7.14 5.23 14.22
N PRO A 32 -8.09 5.02 13.28
CA PRO A 32 -7.79 4.88 11.86
C PRO A 32 -7.10 6.10 11.24
N PHE A 33 -7.41 7.31 11.72
CA PHE A 33 -6.84 8.55 11.19
C PHE A 33 -5.36 8.69 11.58
N PHE A 34 -5.03 8.46 12.85
CA PHE A 34 -3.63 8.51 13.32
C PHE A 34 -2.78 7.45 12.63
N THR A 35 -3.34 6.26 12.47
CA THR A 35 -2.70 5.18 11.71
C THR A 35 -2.40 5.59 10.27
N MET A 36 -3.39 6.14 9.56
CA MET A 36 -3.22 6.59 8.17
C MET A 36 -2.12 7.65 8.05
N VAL A 37 -2.06 8.62 8.97
CA VAL A 37 -1.00 9.64 8.97
C VAL A 37 0.37 9.05 9.31
N SER A 38 0.43 8.00 10.14
CA SER A 38 1.68 7.29 10.43
C SER A 38 2.28 6.62 9.19
N HIS A 39 1.45 6.23 8.20
CA HIS A 39 1.91 5.67 6.93
C HIS A 39 2.60 6.69 6.01
N LEU A 40 2.62 7.99 6.36
CA LEU A 40 3.51 8.96 5.72
C LEU A 40 4.99 8.69 6.02
N PHE A 41 5.29 7.95 7.09
CA PHE A 41 6.65 7.55 7.45
C PHE A 41 7.28 6.62 6.38
N PRO A 42 6.69 5.45 6.05
CA PRO A 42 7.24 4.57 5.01
C PRO A 42 7.29 5.25 3.63
N MET A 43 6.29 6.05 3.27
CA MET A 43 6.32 6.86 2.04
C MET A 43 7.51 7.85 2.02
N GLY A 44 7.74 8.52 3.15
CA GLY A 44 8.87 9.44 3.33
C GLY A 44 10.22 8.73 3.20
N SER A 45 10.34 7.50 3.69
CA SER A 45 11.58 6.71 3.57
C SER A 45 11.89 6.31 2.14
N ILE A 46 10.89 5.95 1.33
CA ILE A 46 11.10 5.64 -0.10
C ILE A 46 11.54 6.90 -0.88
N LEU A 47 10.94 8.06 -0.57
CA LEU A 47 11.39 9.34 -1.14
C LEU A 47 12.82 9.69 -0.71
N LEU A 48 13.18 9.40 0.54
CA LEU A 48 14.51 9.68 1.07
C LEU A 48 15.58 8.83 0.37
N ILE A 49 15.31 7.55 0.08
CA ILE A 49 16.20 6.70 -0.73
C ILE A 49 16.43 7.33 -2.11
N SER A 50 15.35 7.80 -2.74
CA SER A 50 15.42 8.46 -4.05
C SER A 50 16.24 9.76 -3.98
N TYR A 51 16.05 10.55 -2.92
CA TYR A 51 16.75 11.81 -2.71
C TYR A 51 18.24 11.59 -2.47
N VAL A 52 18.57 10.73 -1.52
CA VAL A 52 19.95 10.51 -1.09
C VAL A 52 20.81 9.89 -2.18
N GLY A 53 20.26 9.02 -3.03
CA GLY A 53 21.05 8.42 -4.11
C GLY A 53 21.15 9.24 -5.40
N LEU A 54 20.23 10.16 -5.67
CA LEU A 54 20.28 11.03 -6.85
C LEU A 54 20.92 12.40 -6.57
N THR A 55 21.10 12.76 -5.30
CA THR A 55 21.74 14.02 -4.92
C THR A 55 23.26 13.84 -4.84
N ASN A 56 24.02 14.63 -5.59
CA ASN A 56 25.50 14.62 -5.56
C ASN A 56 26.12 15.15 -4.24
N LYS A 57 25.30 15.43 -3.22
CA LYS A 57 25.74 15.98 -1.93
C LYS A 57 26.37 14.94 -1.00
N TYR A 58 26.10 13.65 -1.21
CA TYR A 58 26.59 12.58 -0.34
C TYR A 58 27.51 11.63 -1.09
N SER A 59 28.54 11.13 -0.40
CA SER A 59 29.34 10.02 -0.94
C SER A 59 28.50 8.75 -1.03
N PHE A 60 28.79 7.90 -2.01
CA PHE A 60 28.05 6.65 -2.26
C PHE A 60 27.86 5.79 -1.01
N GLN A 61 28.89 5.68 -0.17
CA GLN A 61 28.84 4.91 1.07
C GLN A 61 27.90 5.53 2.12
N LYS A 62 27.95 6.87 2.30
CA LYS A 62 27.04 7.58 3.22
C LYS A 62 25.59 7.50 2.73
N ALA A 63 25.38 7.64 1.42
CA ALA A 63 24.06 7.55 0.81
C ALA A 63 23.42 6.16 1.03
N ARG A 64 24.21 5.10 0.86
CA ARG A 64 23.80 3.71 1.10
C ARG A 64 23.49 3.45 2.58
N PHE A 65 24.34 3.91 3.49
CA PHE A 65 24.11 3.73 4.94
C PHE A 65 22.82 4.40 5.39
N ILE A 66 22.60 5.65 4.99
CA ILE A 66 21.37 6.40 5.31
C ILE A 66 20.14 5.65 4.76
N SER A 67 20.19 5.19 3.51
CA SER A 67 19.07 4.46 2.89
C SER A 67 18.72 3.17 3.63
N ILE A 68 19.71 2.37 4.00
CA ILE A 68 19.51 1.12 4.75
C ILE A 68 18.97 1.42 6.15
N PHE A 69 19.55 2.40 6.85
CA PHE A 69 19.13 2.80 8.18
C PHE A 69 17.66 3.24 8.22
N PHE A 70 17.25 4.12 7.29
CA PHE A 70 15.87 4.59 7.21
C PHE A 70 14.89 3.50 6.74
N THR A 71 15.34 2.54 5.94
CA THR A 71 14.53 1.37 5.59
C THR A 71 14.30 0.51 6.83
N PHE A 72 15.36 0.19 7.58
CA PHE A 72 15.28 -0.65 8.77
C PHE A 72 14.40 -0.03 9.87
N ILE A 73 14.56 1.26 10.16
CA ILE A 73 13.70 1.94 11.16
C ILE A 73 12.23 1.95 10.72
N SER A 74 11.95 2.12 9.42
CA SER A 74 10.58 2.07 8.89
C SER A 74 9.99 0.68 9.04
N LEU A 75 10.76 -0.38 8.76
CA LEU A 75 10.32 -1.76 8.95
C LEU A 75 10.01 -2.05 10.40
N PHE A 76 10.91 -1.64 11.31
CA PHE A 76 10.74 -1.85 12.73
C PHE A 76 9.48 -1.16 13.27
N LEU A 77 9.28 0.11 12.93
CA LEU A 77 8.09 0.87 13.36
C LEU A 77 6.81 0.27 12.77
N MET A 78 6.76 -0.05 11.47
CA MET A 78 5.55 -0.62 10.86
C MET A 78 5.25 -2.03 11.38
N ALA A 79 6.28 -2.82 11.71
CA ALA A 79 6.11 -4.14 12.31
C ALA A 79 5.54 -4.06 13.73
N LEU A 80 5.94 -3.07 14.54
CA LEU A 80 5.41 -2.85 15.89
C LEU A 80 3.91 -2.52 15.91
N LEU A 81 3.40 -1.88 14.86
CA LEU A 81 1.96 -1.67 14.69
C LEU A 81 1.21 -2.91 14.20
N GLY A 82 1.92 -3.97 13.80
CA GLY A 82 1.31 -5.18 13.25
C GLY A 82 0.77 -5.03 11.82
N TYR A 83 1.15 -3.98 11.09
CA TYR A 83 0.72 -3.74 9.71
C TYR A 83 1.65 -4.40 8.68
N ARG A 84 1.33 -5.64 8.32
CA ARG A 84 2.11 -6.43 7.35
C ARG A 84 2.22 -5.78 5.98
N THR A 85 1.11 -5.23 5.50
CA THR A 85 1.02 -4.53 4.21
C THR A 85 2.03 -3.39 4.13
N GLN A 86 2.19 -2.63 5.21
CA GLN A 86 3.13 -1.51 5.24
C GLN A 86 4.60 -1.97 5.33
N VAL A 87 4.87 -3.09 6.02
CA VAL A 87 6.20 -3.71 6.03
C VAL A 87 6.61 -4.14 4.61
N ILE A 88 5.71 -4.82 3.88
CA ILE A 88 5.94 -5.23 2.49
C ILE A 88 6.08 -4.01 1.57
N PHE A 89 5.28 -2.97 1.79
CA PHE A 89 5.36 -1.72 1.05
C PHE A 89 6.73 -1.05 1.17
N VAL A 90 7.29 -0.99 2.38
CA VAL A 90 8.65 -0.46 2.59
C VAL A 90 9.69 -1.30 1.85
N LEU A 91 9.58 -2.64 1.92
CA LEU A 91 10.55 -3.54 1.26
C LEU A 91 10.51 -3.43 -0.26
N LEU A 92 9.32 -3.49 -0.86
CA LEU A 92 9.13 -3.35 -2.30
C LEU A 92 9.52 -1.94 -2.77
N GLY A 93 9.11 -0.91 -2.03
CA GLY A 93 9.42 0.48 -2.36
C GLY A 93 10.91 0.78 -2.30
N ALA A 94 11.61 0.27 -1.27
CA ALA A 94 13.05 0.38 -1.15
C ALA A 94 13.79 -0.40 -2.23
N LEU A 95 13.30 -1.58 -2.61
CA LEU A 95 13.86 -2.39 -3.69
C LEU A 95 13.73 -1.67 -5.04
N ILE A 96 12.54 -1.17 -5.38
CA ILE A 96 12.29 -0.49 -6.66
C ILE A 96 13.07 0.83 -6.73
N SER A 97 12.91 1.71 -5.73
CA SER A 97 13.61 3.00 -5.68
C SER A 97 15.12 2.80 -5.69
N GLY A 98 15.59 1.88 -4.86
CA GLY A 98 16.99 1.50 -4.76
C GLY A 98 17.59 0.99 -6.07
N SER A 99 16.86 0.16 -6.79
CA SER A 99 17.28 -0.38 -8.09
C SER A 99 17.37 0.70 -9.16
N MET A 100 16.39 1.62 -9.22
CA MET A 100 16.37 2.73 -10.18
C MET A 100 17.49 3.72 -9.96
N VAL A 101 17.87 3.96 -8.70
CA VAL A 101 18.95 4.87 -8.34
C VAL A 101 20.33 4.17 -8.32
N LYS A 102 20.37 2.84 -8.51
CA LYS A 102 21.59 2.01 -8.53
C LYS A 102 22.46 2.13 -7.26
N ILE A 103 21.84 2.35 -6.10
CA ILE A 103 22.55 2.43 -4.80
C ILE A 103 22.87 1.01 -4.28
N TRP A 104 22.01 0.05 -4.59
CA TRP A 104 22.07 -1.30 -4.02
C TRP A 104 22.91 -2.25 -4.87
N LYS A 105 23.67 -3.12 -4.21
CA LYS A 105 24.38 -4.21 -4.88
C LYS A 105 23.40 -5.31 -5.28
N LYS A 106 23.73 -6.09 -6.33
CA LYS A 106 22.91 -7.24 -6.77
C LYS A 106 22.61 -8.25 -5.66
N SER A 107 23.57 -8.49 -4.76
CA SER A 107 23.39 -9.37 -3.59
C SER A 107 22.41 -8.80 -2.57
N GLU A 108 22.37 -7.48 -2.38
CA GLU A 108 21.45 -6.84 -1.43
C GLU A 108 20.02 -6.80 -1.95
N LEU A 109 19.84 -6.65 -3.27
CA LEU A 109 18.53 -6.78 -3.89
C LEU A 109 17.92 -8.16 -3.65
N LEU A 110 18.73 -9.22 -3.72
CA LEU A 110 18.30 -10.58 -3.37
C LEU A 110 17.94 -10.69 -1.88
N ILE A 111 18.73 -10.09 -0.98
CA ILE A 111 18.44 -10.11 0.46
C ILE A 111 17.15 -9.36 0.79
N ILE A 112 16.89 -8.19 0.18
CA ILE A 112 15.63 -7.45 0.40
C ILE A 112 14.45 -8.22 -0.17
N ALA A 113 14.59 -8.81 -1.37
CA ALA A 113 13.53 -9.61 -1.97
C ALA A 113 13.20 -10.85 -1.12
N LEU A 114 14.22 -11.57 -0.66
CA LEU A 114 14.06 -12.70 0.27
C LEU A 114 13.52 -12.22 1.62
N GLY A 115 13.95 -11.07 2.11
CA GLY A 115 13.44 -10.45 3.34
C GLY A 115 11.96 -10.10 3.24
N ALA A 116 11.50 -9.58 2.09
CA ALA A 116 10.09 -9.33 1.82
C ALA A 116 9.28 -10.61 1.87
N PHE A 117 9.79 -11.66 1.21
CA PHE A 117 9.18 -12.98 1.24
C PHE A 117 9.12 -13.54 2.68
N ILE A 118 10.25 -13.61 3.39
CA ILE A 118 10.31 -14.13 4.77
C ILE A 118 9.42 -13.32 5.73
N SER A 119 9.38 -12.00 5.59
CA SER A 119 8.54 -11.14 6.44
C SER A 119 7.05 -11.46 6.31
N LEU A 120 6.59 -11.84 5.10
CA LEU A 120 5.22 -12.31 4.87
C LEU A 120 4.94 -13.59 5.68
N PHE A 121 5.85 -14.57 5.66
CA PHE A 121 5.70 -15.80 6.45
C PHE A 121 5.75 -15.54 7.95
N ALA A 122 6.78 -14.84 8.42
CA ALA A 122 7.01 -14.60 9.84
C ALA A 122 5.84 -13.84 10.50
N LEU A 123 5.32 -12.81 9.83
CA LEU A 123 4.18 -12.05 10.35
C LEU A 123 2.89 -12.86 10.31
N THR A 124 2.75 -13.78 9.35
CA THR A 124 1.62 -14.71 9.26
C THR A 124 1.63 -15.69 10.41
N MET A 125 2.76 -16.36 10.64
CA MET A 125 2.98 -17.25 11.78
C MET A 125 2.75 -16.57 13.13
N ALA A 126 3.31 -15.38 13.32
CA ALA A 126 3.18 -14.66 14.59
C ALA A 126 1.71 -14.43 14.95
N ARG A 127 0.83 -14.15 13.97
CA ARG A 127 -0.60 -13.99 14.24
C ARG A 127 -1.31 -15.30 14.48
N ASP A 128 -0.97 -16.35 13.74
CA ASP A 128 -1.63 -17.65 13.89
C ASP A 128 -1.38 -18.20 15.30
N ILE A 129 -0.16 -17.98 15.83
CA ILE A 129 0.20 -18.23 17.23
C ILE A 129 -0.60 -17.33 18.19
N VAL A 130 -0.65 -16.01 17.96
CA VAL A 130 -1.38 -15.06 18.83
C VAL A 130 -2.90 -15.32 18.84
N LEU A 131 -3.47 -15.79 17.74
CA LEU A 131 -4.89 -16.13 17.64
C LEU A 131 -5.21 -17.56 18.13
N GLY A 132 -4.21 -18.34 18.53
CA GLY A 132 -4.39 -19.73 18.98
C GLY A 132 -4.88 -20.68 17.88
N VAL A 133 -4.70 -20.30 16.61
CA VAL A 133 -5.16 -21.06 15.45
C VAL A 133 -4.00 -21.94 14.99
N ASN A 134 -4.00 -23.22 15.40
CA ASN A 134 -3.01 -24.22 14.98
C ASN A 134 -3.31 -24.71 13.55
N ILE A 135 -3.12 -23.84 12.56
CA ILE A 135 -3.17 -24.20 11.15
C ILE A 135 -1.74 -24.32 10.62
N SER A 136 -1.48 -25.31 9.76
CA SER A 136 -0.17 -25.45 9.13
C SER A 136 0.15 -24.26 8.22
N LEU A 137 1.43 -23.94 8.00
CA LEU A 137 1.85 -22.77 7.22
C LEU A 137 1.29 -22.74 5.81
N PHE A 138 1.29 -23.90 5.16
CA PHE A 138 0.76 -24.05 3.81
C PHE A 138 -0.76 -23.87 3.78
N ASP A 139 -1.45 -24.34 4.82
CA ASP A 139 -2.91 -24.18 4.92
C ASP A 139 -3.30 -22.73 5.21
N SER A 140 -2.53 -21.99 6.01
CA SER A 140 -2.77 -20.54 6.27
C SER A 140 -2.64 -19.72 4.98
N LEU A 141 -1.61 -19.99 4.17
CA LEU A 141 -1.44 -19.33 2.87
C LEU A 141 -2.51 -19.74 1.86
N ARG A 142 -2.82 -21.04 1.78
CA ARG A 142 -3.86 -21.54 0.89
C ARG A 142 -5.21 -20.93 1.23
N THR A 143 -5.53 -20.82 2.51
CA THR A 143 -6.78 -20.22 2.99
C THR A 143 -6.87 -18.75 2.57
N ARG A 144 -5.76 -17.99 2.59
CA ARG A 144 -5.76 -16.59 2.12
C ARG A 144 -6.00 -16.46 0.62
N ILE A 145 -5.29 -17.27 -0.17
CA ILE A 145 -5.45 -17.26 -1.63
C ILE A 145 -6.87 -17.72 -1.99
N SER A 146 -7.39 -18.75 -1.31
CA SER A 146 -8.78 -19.20 -1.47
C SER A 146 -9.74 -18.07 -1.13
N LEU A 147 -9.68 -17.50 0.08
CA LEU A 147 -10.61 -16.45 0.51
C LEU A 147 -10.61 -15.24 -0.43
N THR A 148 -9.44 -14.78 -0.88
CA THR A 148 -9.36 -13.65 -1.82
C THR A 148 -9.94 -13.98 -3.19
N THR A 149 -9.78 -15.22 -3.66
CA THR A 149 -10.31 -15.71 -4.94
C THR A 149 -11.82 -15.99 -4.86
N ASP A 150 -12.29 -16.60 -3.78
CA ASP A 150 -13.70 -16.91 -3.51
C ASP A 150 -14.51 -15.62 -3.40
N VAL A 151 -13.98 -14.63 -2.67
CA VAL A 151 -14.55 -13.28 -2.61
C VAL A 151 -14.58 -12.66 -4.01
N MET A 152 -13.51 -12.76 -4.78
CA MET A 152 -13.47 -12.22 -6.13
C MET A 152 -14.52 -12.87 -7.05
N ASP A 153 -14.73 -14.18 -6.95
CA ASP A 153 -15.73 -14.90 -7.75
C ASP A 153 -17.15 -14.44 -7.40
N ILE A 154 -17.48 -14.33 -6.11
CA ILE A 154 -18.77 -13.81 -5.64
C ILE A 154 -18.98 -12.39 -6.18
N LEU A 155 -17.99 -11.50 -6.01
CA LEU A 155 -18.08 -10.12 -6.48
C LEU A 155 -18.19 -10.04 -8.01
N SER A 156 -17.54 -10.95 -8.74
CA SER A 156 -17.60 -11.02 -10.21
C SER A 156 -18.99 -11.42 -10.69
N ASN A 157 -19.57 -12.45 -10.07
CA ASN A 157 -20.92 -12.91 -10.38
C ASN A 157 -21.98 -11.87 -10.02
N MET A 158 -21.76 -11.10 -8.95
CA MET A 158 -22.64 -9.99 -8.55
C MET A 158 -22.50 -8.79 -9.48
N GLY A 159 -21.28 -8.31 -9.76
CA GLY A 159 -21.02 -7.09 -10.52
C GLY A 159 -21.38 -7.18 -12.01
N GLY A 160 -21.35 -8.39 -12.60
CA GLY A 160 -21.67 -8.59 -14.01
C GLY A 160 -20.83 -7.72 -14.95
N ALA A 161 -21.40 -7.35 -16.10
CA ALA A 161 -20.67 -6.57 -17.13
C ALA A 161 -20.57 -5.07 -16.82
N PHE A 162 -21.58 -4.49 -16.14
CA PHE A 162 -21.73 -3.03 -15.98
C PHE A 162 -21.57 -2.53 -14.54
N GLY A 163 -21.46 -3.42 -13.55
CA GLY A 163 -21.34 -3.04 -12.14
C GLY A 163 -22.70 -2.88 -11.45
N LEU A 164 -22.68 -2.98 -10.13
CA LEU A 164 -23.85 -2.85 -9.25
C LEU A 164 -23.87 -1.50 -8.52
N THR A 165 -22.72 -1.03 -8.07
CA THR A 165 -22.63 0.07 -7.09
C THR A 165 -22.20 1.40 -7.69
N ASN A 166 -21.86 1.44 -8.99
CA ASN A 166 -21.60 2.66 -9.76
C ASN A 166 -20.60 3.64 -9.09
N GLY A 167 -19.60 3.13 -8.37
CA GLY A 167 -18.56 3.93 -7.72
C GLY A 167 -18.73 4.10 -6.20
N ALA A 168 -19.79 3.58 -5.60
CA ALA A 168 -20.04 3.69 -4.17
C ALA A 168 -18.92 3.08 -3.30
N ILE A 169 -18.22 2.02 -3.73
CA ILE A 169 -17.10 1.46 -2.95
C ILE A 169 -15.92 2.44 -2.91
N HIS A 170 -15.61 3.08 -4.03
CA HIS A 170 -14.56 4.09 -4.08
C HIS A 170 -14.96 5.37 -3.33
N ILE A 171 -16.24 5.74 -3.30
CA ILE A 171 -16.72 6.89 -2.51
C ILE A 171 -16.65 6.60 -1.00
N ALA A 172 -16.94 5.36 -0.60
CA ALA A 172 -16.84 4.91 0.77
C ALA A 172 -15.41 5.00 1.35
N SER A 173 -14.38 5.15 0.51
CA SER A 173 -13.01 5.34 0.98
C SER A 173 -12.80 6.66 1.71
N HIS A 174 -13.64 7.67 1.43
CA HIS A 174 -13.58 8.95 2.09
C HIS A 174 -14.59 9.00 3.25
N PRO A 175 -14.15 9.12 4.52
CA PRO A 175 -15.05 9.03 5.68
C PRO A 175 -16.20 10.03 5.65
N TYR A 176 -15.99 11.22 5.10
CA TYR A 176 -17.03 12.24 4.97
C TYR A 176 -18.00 11.97 3.83
N LEU A 177 -17.56 11.37 2.72
CA LEU A 177 -18.44 11.02 1.60
C LEU A 177 -19.21 9.71 1.90
N ALA A 178 -18.60 8.79 2.63
CA ALA A 178 -19.25 7.58 3.12
C ALA A 178 -20.48 7.88 3.98
N ARG A 179 -20.47 9.01 4.73
CA ARG A 179 -21.62 9.48 5.53
C ARG A 179 -22.76 10.07 4.68
N LEU A 180 -22.49 10.45 3.43
CA LEU A 180 -23.49 10.96 2.50
C LEU A 180 -24.18 9.83 1.73
N MET A 181 -23.67 8.60 1.82
CA MET A 181 -24.30 7.44 1.21
C MET A 181 -25.53 7.01 2.02
N PRO A 182 -26.64 6.64 1.35
CA PRO A 182 -27.83 6.17 2.05
C PRO A 182 -27.53 4.84 2.77
N GLY A 183 -27.71 4.81 4.10
CA GLY A 183 -27.49 3.63 4.93
C GLY A 183 -26.35 3.79 5.94
N VAL A 184 -25.80 2.65 6.40
CA VAL A 184 -24.69 2.65 7.38
C VAL A 184 -23.38 2.93 6.65
N ALA A 185 -22.64 3.94 7.10
CA ALA A 185 -21.33 4.28 6.55
C ALA A 185 -20.31 3.18 6.89
N TYR A 186 -20.01 2.33 5.91
CA TYR A 186 -18.99 1.29 6.01
C TYR A 186 -17.68 1.74 5.38
N SER A 187 -16.54 1.26 5.91
CA SER A 187 -15.28 1.36 5.18
C SER A 187 -15.32 0.47 3.92
N PRO A 188 -14.53 0.75 2.87
CA PRO A 188 -14.63 0.01 1.61
C PRO A 188 -14.51 -1.51 1.76
N ARG A 189 -13.53 -1.98 2.56
CA ARG A 189 -13.32 -3.40 2.86
C ARG A 189 -14.46 -4.01 3.68
N ARG A 190 -15.14 -3.18 4.48
CA ARG A 190 -16.32 -3.59 5.24
C ARG A 190 -17.55 -3.68 4.34
N MET A 191 -17.69 -2.78 3.37
CA MET A 191 -18.77 -2.85 2.40
C MET A 191 -18.65 -4.09 1.51
N ILE A 192 -17.44 -4.43 1.09
CA ILE A 192 -17.16 -5.70 0.39
C ILE A 192 -17.56 -6.91 1.24
N ALA A 193 -17.21 -6.93 2.52
CA ALA A 193 -17.60 -8.02 3.43
C ALA A 193 -19.12 -8.19 3.53
N VAL A 194 -19.85 -7.08 3.67
CA VAL A 194 -21.32 -7.09 3.75
C VAL A 194 -21.93 -7.62 2.44
N LEU A 195 -21.37 -7.25 1.29
CA LEU A 195 -21.84 -7.74 -0.02
C LEU A 195 -21.64 -9.25 -0.20
N VAL A 196 -20.57 -9.80 0.37
CA VAL A 196 -20.28 -11.25 0.36
C VAL A 196 -21.05 -12.01 1.45
N GLY A 197 -21.78 -11.31 2.31
CA GLY A 197 -22.60 -11.91 3.38
C GLY A 197 -21.91 -12.00 4.74
N GLU A 198 -20.68 -11.51 4.88
CA GLU A 198 -19.93 -11.53 6.14
C GLU A 198 -20.19 -10.25 6.95
N ARG A 199 -20.90 -10.41 8.08
CA ARG A 199 -21.37 -9.30 8.91
C ARG A 199 -20.49 -9.00 10.11
N SER A 200 -19.42 -9.74 10.35
CA SER A 200 -18.60 -9.56 11.57
C SER A 200 -17.17 -9.08 11.28
N VAL A 201 -16.61 -9.43 10.11
CA VAL A 201 -15.21 -9.12 9.76
C VAL A 201 -15.10 -8.24 8.51
N SER A 202 -13.97 -7.57 8.35
CA SER A 202 -13.59 -6.94 7.08
C SER A 202 -12.95 -7.97 6.16
N VAL A 203 -13.31 -7.95 4.89
CA VAL A 203 -12.84 -8.92 3.90
C VAL A 203 -12.12 -8.16 2.79
N THR A 204 -10.98 -8.69 2.39
CA THR A 204 -10.18 -8.13 1.29
C THR A 204 -10.46 -8.90 0.02
N SER A 205 -10.71 -8.17 -1.06
CA SER A 205 -10.69 -8.70 -2.42
C SER A 205 -9.36 -8.32 -3.10
N SER A 206 -9.11 -8.90 -4.27
CA SER A 206 -8.04 -8.41 -5.15
C SER A 206 -8.29 -6.97 -5.61
N ILE A 207 -7.29 -6.35 -6.26
CA ILE A 207 -7.37 -5.02 -6.92
C ILE A 207 -8.57 -4.91 -7.85
N PHE A 208 -9.01 -6.03 -8.42
CA PHE A 208 -10.15 -6.11 -9.32
C PHE A 208 -11.50 -6.04 -8.59
N GLY A 209 -11.61 -6.50 -7.34
CA GLY A 209 -12.89 -6.65 -6.64
C GLY A 209 -13.72 -5.36 -6.54
N PRO A 210 -13.15 -4.24 -6.06
CA PRO A 210 -13.85 -2.96 -6.01
C PRO A 210 -14.25 -2.46 -7.41
N LEU A 211 -13.40 -2.70 -8.41
CA LEU A 211 -13.65 -2.29 -9.79
C LEU A 211 -14.79 -3.10 -10.44
N VAL A 212 -14.87 -4.41 -10.21
CA VAL A 212 -15.95 -5.24 -10.77
C VAL A 212 -17.30 -4.87 -10.16
N ILE A 213 -17.35 -4.62 -8.85
CA ILE A 213 -18.63 -4.28 -8.22
C ILE A 213 -19.06 -2.86 -8.58
N ASP A 214 -18.15 -1.90 -8.66
CA ASP A 214 -18.51 -0.53 -9.02
C ASP A 214 -18.79 -0.35 -10.51
N PHE A 215 -18.05 -1.01 -11.41
CA PHE A 215 -18.06 -0.71 -12.85
C PHE A 215 -18.12 -1.96 -13.75
N GLY A 216 -18.24 -3.15 -13.17
CA GLY A 216 -18.30 -4.42 -13.89
C GLY A 216 -16.96 -4.85 -14.48
N ILE A 217 -17.01 -5.94 -15.26
CA ILE A 217 -15.83 -6.46 -15.99
C ILE A 217 -15.28 -5.41 -16.97
N ILE A 218 -16.14 -4.61 -17.59
CA ILE A 218 -15.72 -3.52 -18.49
C ILE A 218 -14.88 -2.50 -17.72
N GLY A 219 -15.34 -2.11 -16.53
CA GLY A 219 -14.59 -1.23 -15.65
C GLY A 219 -13.23 -1.77 -15.23
N VAL A 220 -13.10 -3.07 -15.00
CA VAL A 220 -11.80 -3.71 -14.74
C VAL A 220 -10.87 -3.57 -15.94
N ILE A 221 -11.34 -3.89 -17.15
CA ILE A 221 -10.52 -3.83 -18.36
C ILE A 221 -10.02 -2.40 -18.58
N VAL A 222 -10.92 -1.41 -18.50
CA VAL A 222 -10.60 0.01 -18.67
C VAL A 222 -9.68 0.49 -17.55
N GLY A 223 -9.96 0.13 -16.30
CA GLY A 223 -9.18 0.50 -15.13
C GLY A 223 -7.76 -0.05 -15.19
N MET A 224 -7.58 -1.29 -15.62
CA MET A 224 -6.26 -1.92 -15.76
C MET A 224 -5.48 -1.37 -16.96
N ALA A 225 -6.15 -1.09 -18.08
CA ALA A 225 -5.53 -0.40 -19.20
C ALA A 225 -5.04 0.99 -18.78
N PHE A 226 -5.85 1.74 -18.02
CA PHE A 226 -5.47 3.03 -17.47
C PHE A 226 -4.32 2.93 -16.47
N LEU A 227 -4.36 1.96 -15.55
CA LEU A 227 -3.30 1.72 -14.59
C LEU A 227 -1.96 1.38 -15.26
N GLY A 228 -2.00 0.52 -16.28
CA GLY A 228 -0.83 0.18 -17.09
C GLY A 228 -0.28 1.38 -17.85
N PHE A 229 -1.15 2.17 -18.47
CA PHE A 229 -0.76 3.43 -19.12
C PHE A 229 -0.13 4.41 -18.13
N PHE A 230 -0.74 4.58 -16.95
CA PHE A 230 -0.27 5.47 -15.90
C PHE A 230 1.12 5.09 -15.39
N LEU A 231 1.32 3.80 -15.05
CA LEU A 231 2.60 3.27 -14.60
C LEU A 231 3.68 3.39 -15.68
N SER A 232 3.35 3.08 -16.95
CA SER A 232 4.30 3.20 -18.07
C SER A 232 4.76 4.64 -18.26
N ASN A 233 3.86 5.61 -18.18
CA ASN A 233 4.20 7.03 -18.32
C ASN A 233 5.04 7.53 -17.14
N LEU A 234 4.70 7.13 -15.90
CA LEU A 234 5.51 7.44 -14.73
C LEU A 234 6.94 6.92 -14.88
N TYR A 235 7.10 5.66 -15.30
CA TYR A 235 8.41 5.06 -15.53
C TYR A 235 9.22 5.81 -16.60
N LYS A 236 8.63 6.05 -17.77
CA LYS A 236 9.30 6.77 -18.88
C LYS A 236 9.72 8.18 -18.47
N LYS A 237 8.90 8.89 -17.68
CA LYS A 237 9.27 10.22 -17.17
C LYS A 237 10.34 10.15 -16.10
N ALA A 238 10.29 9.16 -15.20
CA ALA A 238 11.31 8.95 -14.19
C ALA A 238 12.70 8.68 -14.80
N GLU A 239 12.75 7.99 -15.94
CA GLU A 239 13.99 7.72 -16.66
C GLU A 239 14.49 8.93 -17.47
N SER A 240 13.58 9.60 -18.21
CA SER A 240 13.94 10.70 -19.11
C SER A 240 14.19 12.06 -18.44
N THR A 241 13.74 12.25 -17.20
CA THR A 241 13.87 13.54 -16.49
C THR A 241 15.21 13.65 -15.77
N LYS A 242 15.85 14.82 -15.83
CA LYS A 242 17.11 15.13 -15.12
C LYS A 242 16.87 16.12 -13.98
N GLY A 243 17.80 16.15 -13.02
CA GLY A 243 17.78 17.07 -11.88
C GLY A 243 16.80 16.67 -10.77
N GLU A 244 16.42 17.64 -9.94
CA GLU A 244 15.62 17.42 -8.72
C GLU A 244 14.23 16.79 -8.98
N ARG A 245 13.66 17.03 -10.17
CA ARG A 245 12.36 16.43 -10.56
C ARG A 245 12.46 14.91 -10.72
N LYS A 246 13.64 14.39 -11.06
CA LYS A 246 13.87 12.94 -11.15
C LYS A 246 13.66 12.27 -9.79
N ILE A 247 14.05 12.94 -8.71
CA ILE A 247 13.95 12.43 -7.34
C ILE A 247 12.49 12.12 -7.00
N ILE A 248 11.61 13.09 -7.25
CA ILE A 248 10.18 12.97 -6.96
C ILE A 248 9.56 11.90 -7.86
N LEU A 249 9.88 11.87 -9.15
CA LEU A 249 9.34 10.87 -10.08
C LEU A 249 9.73 9.43 -9.72
N VAL A 250 11.00 9.18 -9.38
CA VAL A 250 11.47 7.85 -8.99
C VAL A 250 10.78 7.40 -7.70
N GLY A 251 10.65 8.30 -6.71
CA GLY A 251 9.95 8.00 -5.47
C GLY A 251 8.47 7.68 -5.69
N LEU A 252 7.75 8.54 -6.41
CA LEU A 252 6.32 8.35 -6.72
C LEU A 252 6.10 7.06 -7.52
N TYR A 253 6.88 6.81 -8.56
CA TYR A 253 6.79 5.56 -9.32
C TYR A 253 7.01 4.33 -8.44
N SER A 254 8.03 4.35 -7.58
CA SER A 254 8.34 3.23 -6.68
C SER A 254 7.20 2.94 -5.72
N MET A 255 6.57 4.00 -5.17
CA MET A 255 5.44 3.87 -4.25
C MET A 255 4.17 3.36 -4.97
N VAL A 256 3.80 3.95 -6.11
CA VAL A 256 2.62 3.53 -6.89
C VAL A 256 2.76 2.09 -7.37
N LEU A 257 3.94 1.70 -7.87
CA LEU A 257 4.18 0.32 -8.30
C LEU A 257 4.10 -0.67 -7.12
N SER A 258 4.66 -0.31 -5.97
CA SER A 258 4.61 -1.15 -4.76
C SER A 258 3.18 -1.37 -4.27
N TYR A 259 2.36 -0.30 -4.18
CA TYR A 259 0.96 -0.44 -3.81
C TYR A 259 0.14 -1.17 -4.87
N THR A 260 0.49 -1.06 -6.16
CA THR A 260 -0.16 -1.85 -7.22
C THR A 260 0.07 -3.34 -7.03
N LEU A 261 1.32 -3.75 -6.76
CA LEU A 261 1.68 -5.16 -6.52
C LEU A 261 1.00 -5.71 -5.26
N ILE A 262 1.01 -4.92 -4.18
CA ILE A 262 0.36 -5.28 -2.91
C ILE A 262 -1.16 -5.37 -3.07
N GLY A 263 -1.74 -4.47 -3.87
CA GLY A 263 -3.16 -4.41 -4.16
C GLY A 263 -3.73 -5.70 -4.75
N ILE A 264 -2.91 -6.55 -5.34
CA ILE A 264 -3.33 -7.86 -5.85
C ILE A 264 -3.89 -8.74 -4.72
N GLU A 265 -3.31 -8.68 -3.51
CA GLU A 265 -3.79 -9.44 -2.34
C GLU A 265 -4.82 -8.65 -1.52
N THR A 266 -4.57 -7.36 -1.27
CA THR A 266 -5.32 -6.61 -0.25
C THR A 266 -6.42 -5.70 -0.79
N GLY A 267 -6.47 -5.50 -2.11
CA GLY A 267 -7.29 -4.47 -2.74
C GLY A 267 -6.70 -3.07 -2.53
N ILE A 268 -7.04 -2.12 -3.41
CA ILE A 268 -6.56 -0.73 -3.34
C ILE A 268 -7.75 0.20 -3.14
N VAL A 269 -8.19 0.34 -1.89
CA VAL A 269 -9.33 1.19 -1.53
C VAL A 269 -9.07 2.05 -0.30
N ASP A 270 -7.87 1.98 0.27
CA ASP A 270 -7.52 2.83 1.40
C ASP A 270 -7.28 4.26 0.91
N LEU A 271 -7.80 5.24 1.66
CA LEU A 271 -7.76 6.65 1.29
C LEU A 271 -6.35 7.15 0.99
N GLU A 272 -5.37 6.74 1.80
CA GLU A 272 -3.97 7.11 1.62
C GLU A 272 -3.39 6.67 0.27
N VAL A 273 -3.78 5.48 -0.20
CA VAL A 273 -3.28 4.92 -1.45
C VAL A 273 -3.94 5.63 -2.63
N LEU A 274 -5.25 5.88 -2.54
CA LEU A 274 -5.98 6.67 -3.54
C LEU A 274 -5.41 8.10 -3.64
N LEU A 275 -5.13 8.75 -2.51
CA LEU A 275 -4.49 10.08 -2.48
C LEU A 275 -3.09 10.04 -3.11
N LEU A 276 -2.28 9.02 -2.82
CA LEU A 276 -0.97 8.85 -3.45
C LEU A 276 -1.10 8.70 -4.97
N PHE A 277 -2.05 7.91 -5.46
CA PHE A 277 -2.30 7.73 -6.89
C PHE A 277 -2.73 9.04 -7.54
N MET A 278 -3.63 9.80 -6.89
CA MET A 278 -4.09 11.11 -7.37
C MET A 278 -2.96 12.16 -7.39
N ILE A 279 -2.13 12.22 -6.35
CA ILE A 279 -0.96 13.11 -6.30
C ILE A 279 0.03 12.73 -7.40
N SER A 280 0.27 11.44 -7.60
CA SER A 280 1.20 10.94 -8.61
C SER A 280 0.70 11.22 -10.03
N LEU A 281 -0.61 11.07 -10.28
CA LEU A 281 -1.25 11.43 -11.54
C LEU A 281 -1.20 12.93 -11.80
N SER A 282 -1.54 13.74 -10.80
CA SER A 282 -1.50 15.21 -10.90
C SER A 282 -0.09 15.71 -11.20
N TYR A 283 0.92 15.13 -10.54
CA TYR A 283 2.32 15.46 -10.78
C TYR A 283 2.80 15.04 -12.18
N LEU A 284 2.36 13.87 -12.66
CA LEU A 284 2.63 13.42 -14.02
C LEU A 284 2.04 14.38 -15.06
N LEU A 285 0.76 14.75 -14.90
CA LEU A 285 0.07 15.69 -15.78
C LEU A 285 0.74 17.06 -15.77
N PHE A 286 1.14 17.56 -14.60
CA PHE A 286 1.89 18.82 -14.48
C PHE A 286 3.19 18.80 -15.28
N ILE A 287 3.95 17.70 -15.23
CA ILE A 287 5.21 17.57 -15.98
C ILE A 287 4.98 17.44 -17.48
N ILE A 288 3.92 16.75 -17.89
CA ILE A 288 3.56 16.62 -19.31
C ILE A 288 3.17 17.99 -19.87
N ASN A 289 2.29 18.73 -19.17
CA ASN A 289 1.78 20.01 -19.64
C ASN A 289 2.89 21.08 -19.74
N ARG A 290 3.86 21.07 -18.81
CA ARG A 290 4.98 22.02 -18.81
C ARG A 290 6.03 21.80 -19.91
N LYS A 291 5.91 20.75 -20.72
CA LYS A 291 6.70 20.58 -21.96
C LYS A 291 5.99 21.14 -23.20
N ILE A 292 4.72 21.52 -23.08
CA ILE A 292 3.86 22.00 -24.18
C ILE A 292 3.86 23.55 -24.25
N ILE A 293 4.34 24.23 -23.20
CA ILE A 293 4.59 25.68 -23.13
C ILE A 293 6.09 25.92 -23.18
#